data_AF-A0A182SMU0-F1
#
_entry.id   AF-A0A182SMU0-F1
#
_cell.length_a   1.000
_cell.length_b   1.000
_cell.length_c   1.000
_cell.angle_alpha   90.00
_cell.angle_beta   90.00
_cell.angle_gamma   90.00
#
_symmetry.space_group_name_H-M   'P 1'
#
loop_
_entity.id
_entity.type
_entity.pdbx_description
1 polymer ?
#
loop_
_entity_poly.entity_id
_entity_poly.type
_entity_poly.pdbx_seq_one_letter_code
_entity_poly.pdbx_strand_id
1 'polypeptide(L)' 'LHRIINDREMRDAIILIFANKQDLPEAMKPHEIQEKLGLTRIRDRNWYVQPSCATTGDGLYEGLTWLTSNHKL' A
#
# COMPACT_ATOMS: atom_id res chain seq x y z
N LEU A 1 6.57 -6.34 7.16
CA LEU A 1 6.85 -5.19 6.28
C LEU A 1 8.31 -4.77 6.31
N HIS A 2 8.83 -4.22 7.42
CA HIS A 2 10.19 -3.66 7.50
C HIS A 2 11.30 -4.60 7.00
N ARG A 3 11.20 -5.90 7.26
CA ARG A 3 12.15 -6.89 6.71
C ARG A 3 12.21 -6.93 5.18
N ILE A 4 11.06 -6.79 4.50
CA ILE A 4 10.96 -6.84 3.03
C ILE A 4 11.51 -5.54 2.43
N ILE A 5 11.07 -4.40 2.94
CA ILE A 5 11.47 -3.09 2.38
C ILE A 5 12.94 -2.74 2.67
N ASN A 6 13.51 -3.29 3.74
CA ASN A 6 14.92 -3.11 4.09
C ASN A 6 15.85 -4.09 3.36
N ASP A 7 15.29 -5.05 2.59
CA ASP A 7 16.10 -5.88 1.72
C ASP A 7 16.75 -5.01 0.64
N ARG A 8 18.01 -5.32 0.30
CA ARG A 8 18.79 -4.56 -0.69
C ARG A 8 18.14 -4.62 -2.06
N GLU A 9 17.56 -5.77 -2.42
CA GLU A 9 16.88 -5.96 -3.70
C GLU A 9 15.60 -5.12 -3.81
N MET A 10 15.04 -4.69 -2.68
CA MET A 10 13.83 -3.89 -2.67
C MET A 10 14.12 -2.39 -2.64
N ARG A 11 15.39 -1.95 -2.56
CA ARG A 11 15.79 -0.58 -2.17
C ARG A 11 15.11 0.54 -2.95
N ASP A 12 14.83 0.34 -4.23
CA ASP A 12 14.24 1.37 -5.09
C ASP A 12 12.79 1.05 -5.46
N ALA A 13 12.23 -0.01 -4.86
CA ALA A 13 10.85 -0.43 -5.11
C ALA A 13 9.83 0.54 -4.47
N ILE A 14 8.78 0.83 -5.23
CA ILE A 14 7.60 1.57 -4.77
C ILE A 14 6.69 0.61 -4.02
N ILE A 15 6.03 1.11 -2.97
CA ILE A 15 5.25 0.28 -2.06
C ILE A 15 3.77 0.62 -2.17
N LEU A 16 3.01 -0.22 -2.87
CA LEU A 16 1.54 -0.18 -2.82
C LEU A 16 1.04 -1.13 -1.74
N ILE A 17 0.20 -0.64 -0.84
CA ILE A 17 -0.46 -1.44 0.20
C ILE A 17 -1.95 -1.45 -0.07
N PHE A 18 -2.50 -2.63 -0.32
CA PHE A 18 -3.94 -2.81 -0.36
C PHE A 18 -4.49 -2.97 1.06
N ALA A 19 -5.26 -1.97 1.49
CA ALA A 19 -6.11 -2.06 2.68
C ALA A 19 -7.36 -2.89 2.32
N ASN A 20 -7.16 -4.18 2.09
CA ASN A 20 -8.17 -5.09 1.56
C ASN A 20 -9.26 -5.45 2.60
N LYS A 21 -10.39 -5.96 2.10
CA LYS A 21 -11.57 -6.37 2.87
C LYS A 21 -12.33 -5.21 3.51
N GLN A 22 -12.40 -4.06 2.84
CA GLN A 22 -13.14 -2.89 3.34
C GLN A 22 -14.66 -3.09 3.43
N ASP A 23 -15.17 -4.20 2.91
CA ASP A 23 -16.56 -4.66 3.04
C ASP A 23 -16.89 -5.17 4.46
N LEU A 24 -15.89 -5.57 5.24
CA LEU A 24 -16.11 -6.08 6.60
C LEU A 24 -16.40 -4.94 7.58
N PRO A 25 -17.32 -5.14 8.55
CA PRO A 25 -17.68 -4.10 9.53
C PRO A 25 -16.51 -3.69 10.43
N GLU A 26 -15.57 -4.61 10.68
CA GLU A 26 -14.38 -4.36 11.50
C GLU A 26 -13.14 -3.98 10.65
N ALA A 27 -13.33 -3.65 9.37
CA ALA A 27 -12.23 -3.30 8.49
C ALA A 27 -11.54 -2.02 8.95
N MET A 28 -10.24 -2.14 9.19
CA MET A 28 -9.38 -1.01 9.51
C MET A 28 -9.28 -0.06 8.32
N LYS A 29 -9.45 1.24 8.58
CA LYS A 29 -9.39 2.27 7.55
C LYS A 29 -7.94 2.51 7.10
N PRO A 30 -7.72 3.04 5.88
CA PRO A 30 -6.37 3.28 5.36
C PRO A 30 -5.44 4.08 6.28
N HIS A 31 -5.97 5.10 6.98
CA HIS A 31 -5.17 5.92 7.90
C HIS A 31 -4.69 5.14 9.13
N GLU A 32 -5.53 4.27 9.69
CA GLU A 32 -5.14 3.40 10.81
C GLU A 32 -4.10 2.37 10.38
N ILE A 33 -4.22 1.81 9.17
CA ILE A 33 -3.22 0.89 8.59
C ILE A 33 -1.89 1.61 8.40
N GLN A 34 -1.91 2.84 7.90
CA GLN A 34 -0.72 3.68 7.73
C GLN A 34 0.04 3.85 9.07
N GLU A 35 -0.68 4.14 10.15
CA GLU A 35 -0.10 4.28 11.49
C GLU A 35 0.45 2.96 12.02
N LYS A 36 -0.34 1.88 11.97
CA LYS A 36 0.08 0.57 12.51
C LYS A 36 1.25 -0.05 11.76
N LEU A 37 1.35 0.19 10.46
CA LEU A 37 2.49 -0.25 9.66
C LEU A 37 3.69 0.72 9.75
N GLY A 38 3.52 1.87 10.41
CA GLY A 38 4.60 2.85 10.59
C GLY A 38 5.08 3.46 9.28
N LEU A 39 4.21 3.61 8.28
CA LEU A 39 4.60 4.04 6.92
C LEU A 39 5.18 5.46 6.90
N THR A 40 4.75 6.32 7.82
CA THR A 40 5.29 7.68 7.99
C THR A 40 6.79 7.72 8.34
N ARG A 41 7.35 6.59 8.78
CA ARG A 41 8.79 6.43 9.03
C ARG A 41 9.58 6.12 7.75
N ILE A 42 8.90 5.67 6.70
CA ILE A 42 9.49 5.41 5.37
C ILE A 42 9.46 6.73 4.61
N ARG A 43 10.64 7.33 4.42
CA ARG A 43 10.82 8.62 3.75
C ARG A 43 11.70 8.56 2.51
N ASP A 44 12.40 7.45 2.33
CA ASP A 44 13.31 7.20 1.21
C ASP A 44 12.57 6.73 -0.05
N ARG A 45 11.27 6.41 0.03
CA ARG A 45 10.50 5.82 -1.07
C ARG A 45 9.04 6.26 -1.08
N ASN A 46 8.44 6.18 -2.25
CA ASN A 46 7.01 6.38 -2.44
C ASN A 46 6.22 5.17 -1.93
N TRP A 47 5.17 5.44 -1.17
CA TRP A 47 4.22 4.45 -0.72
C TRP A 47 2.80 4.99 -0.78
N TYR A 48 1.83 4.10 -0.85
CA TYR A 48 0.42 4.46 -0.81
C TYR A 48 -0.43 3.33 -0.26
N VAL A 49 -1.49 3.69 0.47
CA VAL A 49 -2.47 2.75 1.03
C VAL A 49 -3.77 2.91 0.25
N GLN A 50 -4.05 1.94 -0.61
CA GLN A 50 -5.28 1.90 -1.40
C GLN A 50 -6.35 1.09 -0.66
N PRO A 51 -7.49 1.68 -0.27
CA PRO A 51 -8.65 0.90 0.18
C PRO A 51 -9.13 -0.03 -0.94
N SER A 52 -9.39 -1.29 -0.62
CA SER A 52 -9.88 -2.24 -1.62
C SER A 52 -10.78 -3.34 -1.06
N CYS A 53 -11.52 -3.98 -1.97
CA CYS A 53 -12.28 -5.19 -1.71
C CYS A 53 -12.04 -6.17 -2.86
N ALA A 54 -11.22 -7.19 -2.62
CA ALA A 54 -10.82 -8.13 -3.68
C ALA A 54 -11.99 -8.98 -4.23
N THR A 55 -13.07 -9.16 -3.46
CA THR A 55 -14.24 -9.95 -3.89
C THR A 55 -15.15 -9.16 -4.84
N THR A 56 -15.21 -7.83 -4.71
CA THR A 56 -15.95 -6.95 -5.63
C THR A 56 -15.05 -6.39 -6.74
N GLY A 57 -13.74 -6.32 -6.49
CA GLY A 57 -12.74 -5.70 -7.37
C GLY A 57 -12.48 -4.23 -7.05
N ASP A 58 -13.20 -3.64 -6.10
CA ASP A 58 -13.10 -2.22 -5.76
C ASP A 58 -11.67 -1.86 -5.33
N GLY A 59 -11.15 -0.75 -5.85
CA GLY A 59 -9.84 -0.20 -5.49
C GLY A 59 -8.65 -0.91 -6.12
N LEU A 60 -8.82 -2.08 -6.74
CA LEU A 60 -7.71 -2.83 -7.35
C LEU A 60 -7.11 -2.09 -8.54
N TYR A 61 -7.98 -1.60 -9.44
CA TYR A 61 -7.55 -0.91 -10.65
C TYR A 61 -6.90 0.45 -10.33
N GLU A 62 -7.46 1.17 -9.36
CA GLU A 62 -6.95 2.45 -8.86
C GLU A 62 -5.57 2.27 -8.23
N GLY A 63 -5.38 1.21 -7.43
CA GLY A 63 -4.08 0.89 -6.85
C GLY A 63 -3.02 0.59 -7.91
N LEU A 64 -3.36 -0.21 -8.93
CA LEU A 64 -2.44 -0.50 -10.03
C LEU A 64 -2.16 0.74 -10.90
N THR A 65 -3.17 1.58 -11.12
CA THR A 65 -3.01 2.87 -11.81
C THR A 65 -2.01 3.74 -11.05
N TRP A 66 -2.16 3.86 -9.73
CA TRP A 66 -1.22 4.60 -8.89
C TRP A 66 0.21 4.04 -9.00
N LEU A 67 0.37 2.72 -9.00
CA LEU A 67 1.68 2.07 -9.14
C LEU A 67 2.34 2.45 -10.49
N THR A 68 1.60 2.37 -11.59
CA THR A 68 2.08 2.76 -12.93
C THR A 68 2.44 4.24 -12.99
N SER A 69 1.64 5.14 -12.39
CA SER A 69 1.90 6.58 -12.40
C SER A 69 3.11 7.00 -11.56
N ASN A 70 3.49 6.19 -10.56
CA ASN A 70 4.58 6.53 -9.65
C ASN A 70 5.88 5.78 -9.96
N HIS A 71 5.81 4.69 -10.74
CA HIS A 71 6.99 3.97 -11.22
C HIS A 71 7.85 4.87 -12.12
N LYS A 72 9.03 5.24 -11.62
CA LYS A 72 10.03 5.94 -12.42
C LYS A 72 10.78 4.90 -13.25
N LEU A 73 10.81 5.09 -14.57
CA LEU A 73 11.76 4.42 -15.46
C LEU A 73 13.19 4.90 -15.17
#